data_AF-A0A2C6ZEH9-F1
#
_entry.id   AF-A0A2C6ZEH9-F1
#
_cell.length_a   1.000
_cell.length_b   1.000
_cell.length_c   1.000
_cell.angle_alpha   90.00
_cell.angle_beta   90.00
_cell.angle_gamma   90.00
#
_symmetry.space_group_name_H-M   'P 1'
#
loop_
_entity.id
_entity.type
_entity.pdbx_description
1 polymer ?
#
loop_
_entity_poly.entity_id
_entity_poly.type
_entity_poly.pdbx_seq_one_letter_code
_entity_poly.pdbx_strand_id
1 'polypeptide(L)'
;MDPRFQDRPVLDMTPEGEFRGPAPRPATWLDRLLMRLGGAAALVAIVALGIVVAGIAVAFFALALPVALVAGLVAFGSLWWRARRNGRSFRMSAVMMRR
;
A
#
# COMPACT_ATOMS: atom_id res chain seq x y z
N MET A 1 -41.71 -46.80 -38.99
CA MET A 1 -41.39 -45.35 -38.97
C MET A 1 -41.49 -44.91 -37.53
N ASP A 2 -40.35 -44.81 -36.84
CA ASP A 2 -40.31 -44.56 -35.39
C ASP A 2 -40.34 -43.03 -35.14
N PRO A 3 -41.35 -42.47 -34.45
CA PRO A 3 -41.58 -41.01 -34.36
C PRO A 3 -40.56 -40.26 -33.48
N ARG A 4 -39.55 -40.94 -32.93
CA ARG A 4 -38.58 -40.38 -31.97
C ARG A 4 -37.43 -39.57 -32.58
N PHE A 5 -37.36 -39.45 -33.91
CA PHE A 5 -36.28 -38.71 -34.58
C PHE A 5 -36.50 -37.19 -34.66
N GLN A 6 -37.69 -36.69 -34.33
CA GLN A 6 -38.00 -35.26 -34.42
C GLN A 6 -37.45 -34.42 -33.24
N ASP A 7 -37.00 -35.07 -32.16
CA ASP A 7 -36.53 -34.40 -30.94
C ASP A 7 -34.99 -34.39 -30.81
N ARG A 8 -34.27 -34.47 -31.95
CA ARG A 8 -32.82 -34.28 -31.93
C ARG A 8 -32.53 -32.78 -31.78
N PRO A 9 -31.77 -32.35 -30.76
CA PRO A 9 -31.35 -30.96 -30.64
C PRO A 9 -30.52 -30.58 -31.87
N VAL A 10 -31.00 -29.62 -32.65
CA VAL A 10 -30.25 -29.06 -33.77
C VAL A 10 -29.16 -28.17 -33.16
N LEU A 11 -27.92 -28.60 -33.34
CA LEU A 11 -26.74 -27.91 -32.83
C LEU A 11 -26.50 -26.66 -33.70
N ASP A 12 -26.76 -25.47 -33.15
CA ASP A 12 -26.64 -24.21 -33.90
C ASP A 12 -25.16 -23.81 -34.06
N MET A 13 -24.56 -24.33 -35.13
CA MET A 13 -23.17 -24.11 -35.51
C MET A 13 -23.08 -23.23 -36.76
N THR A 14 -21.96 -22.53 -36.92
CA THR A 14 -21.56 -21.93 -38.19
C THR A 14 -21.21 -23.02 -39.20
N PRO A 15 -21.21 -22.73 -40.52
CA PRO A 15 -20.77 -23.68 -41.54
C PRO A 15 -19.34 -24.22 -41.31
N GLU A 16 -18.52 -23.48 -40.57
CA GLU A 16 -17.14 -23.79 -40.19
C GLU A 16 -17.04 -24.65 -38.92
N GLY A 17 -18.18 -24.99 -38.29
CA GLY A 17 -18.25 -25.86 -37.11
C GLY A 17 -18.08 -25.14 -35.77
N GLU A 18 -18.09 -23.81 -35.74
CA GLU A 18 -18.08 -23.07 -34.48
C GLU A 18 -19.50 -22.94 -33.92
N PHE A 19 -19.67 -23.13 -32.62
CA PHE A 19 -20.94 -22.81 -31.96
C PHE A 19 -21.19 -21.31 -32.04
N ARG A 20 -22.41 -20.89 -32.38
CA ARG A 20 -22.76 -19.47 -32.24
C ARG A 20 -22.66 -19.10 -30.76
N GLY A 21 -21.67 -18.26 -30.43
CA GLY A 21 -21.51 -17.71 -29.09
C GLY A 21 -22.76 -16.92 -28.68
N PRO A 22 -23.04 -16.79 -27.38
CA PRO A 22 -24.17 -16.00 -26.92
C PRO A 22 -24.05 -14.58 -27.50
N ALA A 23 -25.10 -14.11 -28.17
CA ALA A 23 -25.15 -12.76 -28.71
C ALA A 23 -24.80 -11.76 -27.59
N PRO A 24 -24.01 -10.71 -27.86
CA PRO A 24 -23.69 -9.68 -26.88
C PRO A 24 -24.99 -9.18 -26.23
N ARG A 25 -25.13 -9.37 -24.91
CA ARG A 25 -26.32 -8.89 -24.21
C ARG A 25 -26.35 -7.37 -24.33
N PRO A 26 -27.49 -6.77 -24.70
CA PRO A 26 -27.60 -5.32 -24.79
C PRO A 26 -27.32 -4.73 -23.40
N ALA A 27 -26.26 -3.93 -23.29
CA ALA A 27 -25.88 -3.30 -22.04
C ALA A 27 -27.05 -2.45 -21.54
N THR A 28 -27.57 -2.79 -20.37
CA THR A 28 -28.73 -2.09 -19.80
C THR A 28 -28.29 -0.75 -19.21
N TRP A 29 -29.24 0.16 -19.00
CA TRP A 29 -28.96 1.44 -18.35
C TRP A 29 -28.40 1.26 -16.93
N LEU A 30 -28.80 0.18 -16.26
CA LEU A 30 -28.39 -0.21 -14.92
C LEU A 30 -26.91 -0.62 -14.90
N ASP A 31 -26.43 -1.31 -15.93
CA ASP A 31 -25.01 -1.67 -16.07
C ASP A 31 -24.12 -0.42 -16.18
N ARG A 32 -24.59 0.61 -16.90
CA ARG A 32 -23.88 1.90 -16.98
C ARG A 32 -23.84 2.63 -15.65
N LEU A 33 -24.93 2.57 -14.88
CA LEU A 33 -24.99 3.15 -13.55
C LEU A 33 -24.03 2.44 -12.60
N LEU A 34 -24.04 1.10 -12.60
CA LEU A 34 -23.14 0.26 -11.80
C LEU A 34 -21.67 0.49 -12.14
N MET A 35 -21.32 0.62 -13.42
CA MET A 35 -19.97 0.95 -13.85
C MET A 35 -19.52 2.32 -13.31
N ARG A 36 -20.37 3.34 -13.41
CA ARG A 36 -20.06 4.69 -12.88
C ARG A 36 -19.93 4.68 -11.36
N LEU A 37 -20.85 4.00 -10.67
CA LEU A 37 -20.85 3.91 -9.22
C LEU A 37 -19.64 3.12 -8.70
N GLY A 38 -19.30 2.01 -9.37
CA GLY A 38 -18.13 1.20 -9.07
C GLY A 38 -16.83 1.99 -9.28
N GLY A 39 -16.73 2.77 -10.36
CA GLY A 39 -15.60 3.66 -10.60
C GLY A 39 -15.46 4.74 -9.53
N ALA A 40 -16.56 5.41 -9.16
CA ALA A 40 -16.55 6.41 -8.09
C ALA A 40 -16.19 5.79 -6.72
N ALA A 41 -16.77 4.63 -6.39
CA ALA A 41 -16.48 3.91 -5.16
C ALA A 41 -15.00 3.49 -5.08
N ALA A 42 -14.42 3.02 -6.18
CA ALA A 42 -13.00 2.69 -6.25
C ALA A 42 -12.13 3.92 -5.99
N LEU A 43 -12.46 5.07 -6.59
CA LEU A 43 -11.72 6.31 -6.34
C LEU A 43 -11.79 6.73 -4.87
N VAL A 44 -12.99 6.70 -4.28
CA VAL A 44 -13.20 7.01 -2.85
C VAL A 44 -12.41 6.06 -1.97
N ALA A 45 -12.39 4.76 -2.28
CA ALA A 45 -11.63 3.77 -1.52
C ALA A 45 -10.12 4.05 -1.56
N ILE A 46 -9.57 4.43 -2.73
CA ILE A 46 -8.16 4.80 -2.87
C ILE A 46 -7.84 6.04 -2.02
N VAL A 47 -8.69 7.07 -2.09
CA VAL A 47 -8.50 8.29 -1.29
C VAL A 47 -8.57 7.99 0.20
N ALA A 48 -9.57 7.22 0.64
CA ALA A 48 -9.73 6.84 2.03
C ALA A 48 -8.52 6.05 2.54
N LEU A 49 -8.02 5.09 1.75
CA LEU A 49 -6.80 4.35 2.07
C LEU A 49 -5.60 5.28 2.23
N GLY A 50 -5.42 6.23 1.31
CA GLY A 50 -4.36 7.23 1.39
C GLY A 50 -4.42 8.07 2.66
N ILE A 51 -5.62 8.50 3.06
CA ILE A 51 -5.84 9.26 4.31
C ILE A 51 -5.46 8.41 5.53
N VAL A 52 -5.85 7.14 5.56
CA VAL A 52 -5.52 6.22 6.66
C VAL A 52 -4.00 6.05 6.77
N VAL A 53 -3.32 5.79 5.66
CA VAL A 53 -1.84 5.63 5.64
C VAL A 53 -1.15 6.92 6.09
N ALA A 54 -1.60 8.08 5.61
CA ALA A 54 -1.07 9.37 6.04
C ALA A 54 -1.28 9.61 7.54
N GLY A 55 -2.46 9.28 8.07
CA GLY A 55 -2.76 9.38 9.50
C GLY A 55 -1.84 8.50 10.35
N ILE A 56 -1.59 7.26 9.92
CA ILE A 56 -0.64 6.35 10.59
C ILE A 56 0.77 6.95 10.59
N ALA A 57 1.22 7.47 9.45
CA ALA A 57 2.54 8.09 9.35
C ALA A 57 2.67 9.28 10.30
N VAL A 58 1.68 10.18 10.32
CA VAL A 58 1.65 11.34 11.22
C VAL A 58 1.66 10.90 12.69
N ALA A 59 0.87 9.89 13.06
CA ALA A 59 0.85 9.35 14.41
C ALA A 59 2.23 8.79 14.81
N PHE A 60 2.88 8.06 13.90
CA PHE A 60 4.21 7.54 14.13
C PHE A 60 5.23 8.66 14.33
N PHE A 61 5.23 9.68 13.49
CA PHE A 61 6.12 10.84 13.66
C PHE A 61 5.83 11.60 14.95
N ALA A 62 4.57 11.83 15.28
CA ALA A 62 4.16 12.52 16.50
C ALA A 62 4.68 11.81 17.77
N LEU A 63 4.78 10.47 17.74
CA LEU A 63 5.35 9.67 18.83
C LEU A 63 6.87 9.56 18.75
N ALA A 64 7.43 9.35 17.56
CA ALA A 64 8.86 9.11 17.36
C ALA A 64 9.70 10.38 17.61
N LEU A 65 9.22 11.56 17.20
CA LEU A 65 9.94 12.84 17.39
C LEU A 65 10.28 13.13 18.86
N PRO A 66 9.32 13.14 19.81
CA PRO A 66 9.64 13.44 21.21
C PRO A 66 10.59 12.40 21.81
N VAL A 67 10.41 11.11 21.47
CA VAL A 67 11.31 10.04 21.92
C VAL A 67 12.73 10.25 21.38
N ALA A 68 12.87 10.54 20.09
CA ALA A 68 14.16 10.80 19.47
C ALA A 68 14.85 12.05 20.06
N LEU A 69 14.09 13.10 20.36
CA LEU A 69 14.60 14.30 21.02
C LEU A 69 15.14 13.96 22.41
N VAL A 70 14.37 13.26 23.25
CA VAL A 70 14.82 12.86 24.60
C VAL A 70 16.05 11.95 24.51
N ALA A 71 16.04 10.96 23.62
CA ALA A 71 17.18 10.08 23.42
C ALA A 71 18.43 10.86 22.97
N GLY A 72 18.28 11.82 22.05
CA GLY A 72 19.34 12.71 21.61
C GLY A 72 19.90 13.57 22.75
N LEU A 73 19.04 14.15 23.58
CA LEU A 73 19.44 14.91 24.77
C LEU A 73 20.20 14.05 25.78
N VAL A 74 19.72 12.83 26.05
CA VAL A 74 20.40 11.88 26.96
C VAL A 74 21.76 11.48 26.40
N ALA A 75 21.84 11.15 25.11
CA ALA A 75 23.09 10.80 24.45
C ALA A 75 24.09 11.96 24.50
N PHE A 76 23.64 13.18 24.18
CA PHE A 76 24.45 14.39 24.25
C PHE A 76 24.94 14.66 25.67
N GLY A 77 24.06 14.62 26.67
CA GLY A 77 24.41 14.83 28.07
C GLY A 77 25.42 13.81 28.59
N SER A 78 25.23 12.54 28.22
CA SER A 78 26.16 11.45 28.56
C SER A 78 27.55 11.68 27.96
N LEU A 79 27.61 12.04 26.67
CA LEU A 79 28.86 12.31 25.97
C LEU A 79 29.57 13.53 26.54
N TRP A 80 28.83 14.60 26.83
CA TRP A 80 29.35 15.82 27.43
C TRP A 80 29.92 15.59 28.82
N TRP A 81 29.21 14.83 29.66
CA TRP A 81 29.67 14.48 30.99
C TRP A 81 30.96 13.65 30.96
N ARG A 82 31.03 12.68 30.04
CA ARG A 82 32.24 11.89 29.80
C ARG A 82 33.39 12.75 29.28
N ALA A 83 33.13 13.68 28.36
CA ALA A 83 34.13 14.61 27.86
C ALA A 83 34.66 15.53 28.97
N ARG A 84 33.80 16.00 29.88
CA ARG A 84 34.22 16.77 31.06
C ARG A 84 35.09 15.97 32.01
N ARG A 85 34.75 14.70 32.27
CA ARG A 85 35.57 13.82 33.12
C ARG A 85 36.91 13.48 32.47
N ASN A 86 36.92 13.27 31.16
CA ASN A 86 38.11 12.94 30.39
C ASN A 86 38.93 14.19 30.03
N GLY A 87 38.41 15.41 30.22
CA GLY A 87 39.12 16.67 29.98
C GLY A 87 40.35 16.88 30.88
N ARG A 88 40.46 16.15 32.01
CA ARG A 88 41.71 16.05 32.78
C ARG A 88 42.72 15.08 32.17
N SER A 89 42.26 13.99 31.55
CA SER A 89 43.13 13.00 30.89
C SER A 89 43.56 13.42 29.48
N PHE A 90 42.70 14.10 28.71
CA PHE A 90 43.01 14.57 27.36
C PHE A 90 44.11 15.64 27.34
N ARG A 91 44.22 16.45 28.41
CA ARG A 91 45.37 17.37 28.61
C ARG A 91 46.69 16.63 28.87
N MET A 92 46.68 15.46 29.50
CA MET A 92 47.89 14.64 29.71
C MET A 92 48.30 13.88 28.44
N SER A 93 47.34 13.37 27.66
CA SER A 93 47.62 12.68 26.39
C SER A 93 48.26 13.60 25.34
N ALA A 94 47.88 14.87 25.30
CA ALA A 94 48.48 15.86 24.41
C ALA A 94 49.91 16.27 24.81
N VAL A 95 50.29 16.14 26.10
CA VAL A 95 51.64 16.43 26.59
C VAL A 95 52.61 15.26 26.34
N MET A 96 52.12 14.01 26.37
CA MET A 96 52.97 12.83 26.17
C MET A 96 53.39 12.62 24.69
N MET A 97 52.62 13.14 23.73
CA MET A 97 52.91 13.02 22.28
C MET A 97 53.99 14.01 21.78
N ARG A 98 54.58 14.83 22.66
CA ARG A 98 55.54 15.90 22.34
C ARG A 98 56.93 15.67 22.94
N ARG A 99 57.35 14.41 23.12
CA ARG A 99 58.72 14.05 23.51
C ARG A 99 59.31 13.06 22.51
#